data_AF-A0A935Y3S3-F1
#
_entry.id   AF-A0A935Y3S3-F1
#
_cell.length_a   1.000
_cell.length_b   1.000
_cell.length_c   1.000
_cell.angle_alpha   90.00
_cell.angle_beta   90.00
_cell.angle_gamma   90.00
#
_symmetry.space_group_name_H-M   'P 1'
#
loop_
_entity.id
_entity.type
_entity.pdbx_description
1 polymer ?
#
loop_
_entity_poly.entity_id
_entity_poly.type
_entity_poly.pdbx_seq_one_letter_code
_entity_poly.pdbx_strand_id
1 'polypeptide(L)'
;MRGFNFKLTVLAVVCLVTLLGCSEDFELTEKWKDIPVVYGFLNRADSAHYIRLEKVFVSEDISASTIAKNADSLYYNDAFVKLFNLSTRNEFILTRVDASKEGYSRDTGAFATVPNYMYKLPKIAGQFHSNDSVMLIIDRQNGLPLVTAKIKMIKDLVFSIPDTSQNIKVLSFVPDNIQSFAWATSDASLLVLI
;
A
#
# COMPACT_ATOMS: atom_id res chain seq x y z
N MET A 1 37.06 72.54 2.82
CA MET A 1 36.16 71.77 3.72
C MET A 1 34.96 71.37 2.89
N ARG A 2 34.83 70.08 2.53
CA ARG A 2 33.77 69.58 1.63
C ARG A 2 32.44 69.59 2.37
N GLY A 3 31.45 70.30 1.83
CA GLY A 3 30.10 70.41 2.40
C GLY A 3 29.45 69.03 2.54
N PHE A 4 29.01 68.71 3.75
CA PHE A 4 28.31 67.48 4.06
C PHE A 4 26.93 67.52 3.40
N ASN A 5 26.76 66.80 2.29
CA ASN A 5 25.50 66.77 1.53
C ASN A 5 24.47 65.90 2.26
N PHE A 6 23.78 66.49 3.23
CA PHE A 6 22.77 65.84 4.09
C PHE A 6 21.75 64.99 3.30
N LYS A 7 21.32 65.47 2.11
CA LYS A 7 20.41 64.73 1.22
C LYS A 7 20.99 63.39 0.72
N LEU A 8 22.30 63.35 0.45
CA LEU A 8 23.00 62.16 -0.02
C LEU A 8 23.17 61.14 1.12
N THR A 9 23.41 61.61 2.35
CA THR A 9 23.51 60.77 3.54
C THR A 9 22.15 60.16 3.89
N VAL A 10 21.06 60.92 3.81
CA VAL A 10 19.69 60.40 4.02
C VAL A 10 19.35 59.34 2.98
N LEU A 11 19.65 59.58 1.69
CA LEU A 11 19.40 58.61 0.61
C LEU A 11 20.19 57.31 0.82
N ALA A 12 21.45 57.41 1.26
CA ALA A 12 22.29 56.25 1.56
C ALA A 12 21.77 55.42 2.75
N VAL A 13 21.27 56.07 3.80
CA VAL A 13 20.66 55.40 4.96
C VAL A 13 19.35 54.72 4.56
N VAL A 14 18.51 55.36 3.75
CA VAL A 14 17.26 54.74 3.26
C VAL A 14 17.54 53.51 2.39
N CYS A 15 18.51 53.57 1.48
CA CYS A 15 18.93 52.40 0.69
C CYS A 15 19.48 51.26 1.55
N LEU A 16 20.19 51.58 2.64
CA LEU A 16 20.75 50.57 3.54
C LEU A 16 19.65 49.82 4.32
N VAL A 17 18.58 50.51 4.70
CA VAL A 17 17.44 49.91 5.43
C VAL A 17 16.61 49.00 4.52
N THR A 18 16.48 49.33 3.23
CA THR A 18 15.74 48.50 2.26
C THR A 18 16.45 47.19 1.88
N LEU A 19 17.76 47.06 2.13
CA LEU A 19 18.53 45.84 1.86
C LEU A 19 18.44 44.79 2.99
N LEU A 20 17.86 45.13 4.15
CA LEU A 20 17.73 44.24 5.31
C LEU A 20 16.36 43.53 5.39
N GLY A 21 15.46 43.77 4.44
CA GLY A 21 14.02 43.45 4.58
C GLY A 21 13.50 42.20 3.87
N CYS A 22 14.35 41.27 3.41
CA CYS A 22 13.90 40.04 2.77
C CYS A 22 14.20 38.82 3.65
N SER A 23 13.25 38.47 4.53
CA SER A 23 13.17 37.13 5.11
C SER A 23 12.12 36.36 4.32
N GLU A 24 12.55 35.45 3.45
CA GLU A 24 11.65 34.44 2.89
C GLU A 24 11.50 33.32 3.92
N ASP A 25 10.36 33.30 4.60
CA ASP A 25 9.95 32.16 5.44
C ASP A 25 9.61 31.00 4.49
N PHE A 26 10.61 30.18 4.17
CA PHE A 26 10.47 29.04 3.29
C PHE A 26 9.98 27.82 4.09
N GLU A 27 8.67 27.58 4.05
CA GLU A 27 8.05 26.36 4.57
C GLU A 27 8.42 25.16 3.67
N LEU A 28 9.40 24.37 4.11
CA LEU A 28 9.89 23.19 3.40
C LEU A 28 8.90 22.02 3.40
N THR A 29 7.98 21.98 4.35
CA THR A 29 7.06 20.86 4.55
C THR A 29 5.62 21.31 4.57
N GLU A 30 4.73 20.48 4.03
CA GLU A 30 3.30 20.73 4.13
C GLU A 30 2.80 20.50 5.57
N LYS A 31 1.71 21.19 5.91
CA LYS A 31 0.95 20.93 7.14
C LYS A 31 0.53 19.47 7.23
N TRP A 32 0.50 18.96 8.46
CA TRP A 32 0.08 17.59 8.74
C TRP A 32 -1.28 17.25 8.14
N LYS A 33 -1.37 16.06 7.53
CA LYS A 33 -2.58 15.50 6.92
C LYS A 33 -2.77 14.05 7.36
N ASP A 34 -4.01 13.68 7.60
CA ASP A 34 -4.40 12.31 7.91
C ASP A 34 -4.46 11.46 6.62
N ILE A 35 -3.33 10.81 6.30
CA ILE A 35 -3.17 9.97 5.10
C ILE A 35 -2.81 8.54 5.54
N PRO A 36 -3.71 7.56 5.36
CA PRO A 36 -3.44 6.17 5.70
C PRO A 36 -2.65 5.50 4.58
N VAL A 37 -1.70 4.66 4.99
CA VAL A 37 -0.90 3.80 4.12
C VAL A 37 -1.22 2.36 4.49
N VAL A 38 -1.61 1.57 3.50
CA VAL A 38 -2.12 0.22 3.73
C VAL A 38 -1.36 -0.79 2.87
N TYR A 39 -0.93 -1.87 3.51
CA TYR A 39 -0.35 -3.02 2.85
C TYR A 39 -1.03 -4.31 3.32
N GLY A 40 -1.26 -5.25 2.42
CA GLY A 40 -1.81 -6.55 2.77
C GLY A 40 -1.88 -7.46 1.55
N PHE A 41 -1.90 -8.76 1.81
CA PHE A 41 -2.02 -9.78 0.79
C PHE A 41 -3.07 -10.82 1.21
N LEU A 42 -4.05 -11.06 0.35
CA LEU A 42 -5.10 -12.05 0.60
C LEU A 42 -4.84 -13.31 -0.23
N ASN A 43 -4.44 -14.39 0.45
CA ASN A 43 -4.21 -15.71 -0.14
C ASN A 43 -5.13 -16.78 0.43
N ARG A 44 -5.98 -17.40 -0.40
CA ARG A 44 -6.91 -18.47 0.04
C ARG A 44 -6.21 -19.67 0.69
N ALA A 45 -4.94 -19.90 0.37
CA ALA A 45 -4.16 -20.99 0.94
C ALA A 45 -3.66 -20.70 2.37
N ASP A 46 -3.49 -19.43 2.76
CA ASP A 46 -2.90 -19.06 4.05
C ASP A 46 -3.81 -19.40 5.23
N SER A 47 -3.21 -19.49 6.43
CA SER A 47 -3.91 -19.76 7.70
C SER A 47 -4.45 -18.49 8.37
N ALA A 48 -3.91 -17.32 8.02
CA ALA A 48 -4.38 -16.02 8.47
C ALA A 48 -3.93 -14.93 7.48
N HIS A 49 -4.65 -13.82 7.46
CA HIS A 49 -4.33 -12.64 6.68
C HIS A 49 -3.95 -11.49 7.60
N TYR A 50 -2.96 -10.72 7.18
CA TYR A 50 -2.50 -9.55 7.90
C TYR A 50 -2.59 -8.32 7.00
N ILE A 51 -3.13 -7.24 7.55
CA ILE A 51 -3.20 -5.92 6.94
C ILE A 51 -2.42 -4.98 7.83
N ARG A 52 -1.36 -4.40 7.29
CA ARG A 52 -0.60 -3.32 7.91
C ARG A 52 -1.28 -2.00 7.56
N LEU A 53 -1.69 -1.27 8.58
CA LEU A 53 -2.27 0.07 8.46
C LEU A 53 -1.37 1.04 9.24
N GLU A 54 -0.75 1.95 8.50
CA GLU A 54 0.13 3.01 9.01
C GLU A 54 -0.38 4.37 8.54
N LYS A 55 0.21 5.46 9.04
CA LYS A 55 -0.12 6.83 8.64
C LYS A 55 1.13 7.58 8.22
N VAL A 56 0.97 8.49 7.26
CA VAL A 56 2.02 9.43 6.88
C VAL A 56 2.26 10.39 8.04
N PHE A 57 3.52 10.77 8.24
CA PHE A 57 3.91 11.77 9.23
C PHE A 57 4.79 12.83 8.57
N VAL A 58 4.63 14.07 9.01
CA VAL A 58 5.40 15.23 8.57
C VAL A 58 5.51 16.21 9.74
N SER A 59 6.64 16.90 9.86
CA SER A 59 6.89 17.93 10.87
C SER A 59 7.93 18.90 10.32
N GLU A 60 7.75 20.18 10.64
CA GLU A 60 8.72 21.24 10.36
C GLU A 60 9.88 21.22 11.37
N ASP A 61 9.58 20.89 12.63
CA ASP A 61 10.52 20.98 13.75
C ASP A 61 11.32 19.69 14.00
N ILE A 62 10.72 18.53 13.67
CA ILE A 62 11.27 17.22 14.01
C ILE A 62 11.66 16.46 12.74
N SER A 63 12.91 15.99 12.69
CA SER A 63 13.39 15.18 11.57
C SER A 63 12.55 13.91 11.36
N ALA A 64 12.28 13.58 10.10
CA ALA A 64 11.51 12.39 9.72
C ALA A 64 12.10 11.09 10.28
N SER A 65 13.43 11.00 10.40
CA SER A 65 14.11 9.84 11.00
C SER A 65 13.79 9.67 12.49
N THR A 66 13.60 10.77 13.22
CA THR A 66 13.22 10.74 14.64
C THR A 66 11.76 10.33 14.80
N ILE A 67 10.87 10.89 13.97
CA ILE A 67 9.44 10.55 13.98
C ILE A 67 9.22 9.09 13.58
N ALA A 68 9.95 8.59 12.59
CA ALA A 68 9.87 7.21 12.13
C ALA A 68 10.18 6.19 13.25
N LYS A 69 10.96 6.59 14.26
CA LYS A 69 11.28 5.78 15.45
C LYS A 69 10.21 5.79 16.53
N ASN A 70 9.24 6.71 16.44
CA ASN A 70 8.10 6.76 17.34
C ASN A 70 6.92 5.97 16.74
N ALA A 71 6.53 4.87 17.40
CA ALA A 71 5.42 4.03 16.95
C ALA A 71 4.06 4.77 16.93
N ASP A 72 3.83 5.72 17.84
CA ASP A 72 2.58 6.48 17.89
C ASP A 72 2.41 7.39 16.67
N SER A 73 3.53 7.74 16.03
CA SER A 73 3.55 8.48 14.77
C SER A 73 3.26 7.59 13.56
N LEU A 74 3.45 6.27 13.67
CA LEU A 74 3.22 5.31 12.60
C LEU A 74 1.80 4.74 12.60
N TYR A 75 1.19 4.54 13.77
CA TYR A 75 -0.05 3.78 13.91
C TYR A 75 -1.25 4.64 14.33
N TYR A 76 -2.45 4.18 13.99
CA TYR A 76 -3.70 4.71 14.53
C TYR A 76 -4.06 4.00 15.83
N ASN A 77 -4.52 4.77 16.82
CA ASN A 77 -4.89 4.23 18.13
C ASN A 77 -6.22 3.49 18.10
N ASP A 78 -7.21 3.99 17.35
CA ASP A 78 -8.61 3.51 17.43
C ASP A 78 -9.20 3.15 16.06
N ALA A 79 -8.35 2.87 15.07
CA ALA A 79 -8.83 2.50 13.75
C ALA A 79 -9.55 1.15 13.75
N PHE A 80 -10.69 1.09 13.06
CA PHE A 80 -11.47 -0.12 12.85
C PHE A 80 -11.28 -0.59 11.40
N VAL A 81 -10.89 -1.84 11.22
CA VAL A 81 -10.53 -2.39 9.91
C VAL A 81 -11.38 -3.61 9.62
N LYS A 82 -11.99 -3.65 8.43
CA LYS A 82 -12.79 -4.79 7.98
C LYS A 82 -12.61 -5.10 6.50
N LEU A 83 -12.84 -6.34 6.13
CA LEU A 83 -12.96 -6.81 4.76
C LEU A 83 -14.43 -7.14 4.46
N PHE A 84 -14.94 -6.60 3.37
CA PHE A 84 -16.29 -6.87 2.86
C PHE A 84 -16.18 -7.61 1.53
N ASN A 85 -16.65 -8.85 1.49
CA ASN A 85 -16.71 -9.62 0.26
C ASN A 85 -17.95 -9.18 -0.54
N LEU A 86 -17.73 -8.48 -1.65
CA LEU A 86 -18.79 -7.95 -2.50
C LEU A 86 -19.55 -9.05 -3.25
N SER A 87 -18.91 -10.20 -3.49
CA SER A 87 -19.54 -11.35 -4.15
C SER A 87 -20.50 -12.08 -3.21
N THR A 88 -20.05 -12.39 -1.99
CA THR A 88 -20.82 -13.18 -1.02
C THR A 88 -21.62 -12.34 -0.03
N ARG A 89 -21.38 -11.03 0.03
CA ARG A 89 -21.97 -10.07 0.98
C ARG A 89 -21.57 -10.31 2.44
N ASN A 90 -20.52 -11.09 2.68
CA ASN A 90 -19.99 -11.35 4.01
C ASN A 90 -19.04 -10.23 4.48
N GLU A 91 -19.09 -9.93 5.77
CA GLU A 91 -18.22 -8.96 6.44
C GLU A 91 -17.30 -9.68 7.44
N PHE A 92 -16.03 -9.29 7.44
CA PHE A 92 -15.01 -9.84 8.31
C PHE A 92 -14.29 -8.70 9.03
N ILE A 93 -14.44 -8.64 10.35
CA ILE A 93 -13.78 -7.63 11.20
C ILE A 93 -12.38 -8.14 11.54
N LEU A 94 -11.37 -7.30 11.38
CA LEU A 94 -9.99 -7.64 11.69
C LEU A 94 -9.64 -7.20 13.11
N THR A 95 -8.83 -8.00 13.79
CA THR A 95 -8.37 -7.71 15.16
C THR A 95 -6.96 -7.14 15.13
N ARG A 96 -6.70 -6.04 15.85
CA ARG A 96 -5.34 -5.51 15.99
C ARG A 96 -4.50 -6.45 16.85
N VAL A 97 -3.35 -6.84 16.34
CA VAL A 97 -2.35 -7.68 17.02
C VAL A 97 -0.96 -7.05 16.91
N ASP A 98 -0.06 -7.40 17.83
CA ASP A 98 1.36 -7.09 17.71
C ASP A 98 2.07 -8.26 17.01
N ALA A 99 2.41 -8.07 15.75
CA ALA A 99 2.95 -9.13 14.91
C ALA A 99 4.33 -9.62 15.37
N SER A 100 5.06 -8.82 16.16
CA SER A 100 6.32 -9.26 16.79
C SER A 100 6.10 -10.44 17.75
N LYS A 101 4.92 -10.50 18.40
CA LYS A 101 4.52 -11.60 19.29
C LYS A 101 3.99 -12.81 18.54
N GLU A 102 3.74 -12.68 17.24
CA GLU A 102 3.30 -13.76 16.37
C GLU A 102 4.44 -14.31 15.48
N GLY A 103 5.69 -13.91 15.76
CA GLY A 103 6.87 -14.37 15.02
C GLY A 103 7.26 -13.51 13.82
N TYR A 104 6.57 -12.38 13.60
CA TYR A 104 6.85 -11.44 12.52
C TYR A 104 7.51 -10.17 13.06
N SER A 105 8.76 -10.29 13.48
CA SER A 105 9.57 -9.14 13.90
C SER A 105 10.00 -8.30 12.70
N ARG A 106 10.10 -6.98 12.89
CA ARG A 106 10.71 -6.08 11.91
C ARG A 106 12.23 -6.13 12.00
N ASP A 107 12.88 -6.10 10.84
CA ASP A 107 14.32 -5.86 10.76
C ASP A 107 14.66 -4.46 11.31
N THR A 108 15.90 -4.32 11.79
CA THR A 108 16.43 -3.01 12.17
C THR A 108 16.50 -2.10 10.96
N GLY A 109 16.08 -0.84 11.10
CA GLY A 109 16.08 0.11 9.99
C GLY A 109 15.72 1.53 10.43
N ALA A 110 15.16 2.34 9.55
CA ALA A 110 14.76 3.73 9.86
C ALA A 110 13.51 3.82 10.76
N PHE A 111 12.68 2.79 10.78
CA PHE A 111 11.39 2.81 11.49
C PHE A 111 11.47 2.16 12.88
N ALA A 112 10.43 2.38 13.68
CA ALA A 112 10.17 1.67 14.92
C ALA A 112 9.95 0.17 14.65
N THR A 113 10.60 -0.67 15.45
CA THR A 113 10.50 -2.13 15.34
C THR A 113 9.44 -2.72 16.26
N VAL A 114 9.17 -2.06 17.40
CA VAL A 114 8.19 -2.47 18.41
C VAL A 114 7.42 -1.23 18.90
N PRO A 115 6.08 -1.30 19.07
CA PRO A 115 5.21 -2.39 18.62
C PRO A 115 5.15 -2.52 17.09
N ASN A 116 4.87 -3.73 16.58
CA ASN A 116 4.67 -3.97 15.15
C ASN A 116 3.19 -4.30 14.89
N TYR A 117 2.33 -3.27 14.97
CA TYR A 117 0.89 -3.49 14.85
C TYR A 117 0.45 -3.90 13.43
N MET A 118 -0.42 -4.90 13.38
CA MET A 118 -1.14 -5.35 12.19
C MET A 118 -2.58 -5.70 12.55
N TYR A 119 -3.45 -5.72 11.53
CA TYR A 119 -4.83 -6.17 11.65
C TYR A 119 -4.93 -7.58 11.07
N LYS A 120 -5.39 -8.53 11.88
CA LYS A 120 -5.41 -9.96 11.58
C LYS A 120 -6.83 -10.44 11.29
N LEU A 121 -6.96 -11.27 10.25
CA LEU A 121 -8.12 -12.11 9.98
C LEU A 121 -7.68 -13.59 9.95
N PRO A 122 -8.05 -14.41 10.95
CA PRO A 122 -7.85 -15.85 10.89
C PRO A 122 -8.60 -16.47 9.71
N LYS A 123 -8.09 -17.55 9.15
CA LYS A 123 -8.79 -18.28 8.08
C LYS A 123 -10.11 -18.85 8.60
N ILE A 124 -11.19 -18.47 7.92
CA ILE A 124 -12.53 -19.03 8.10
C ILE A 124 -12.90 -19.80 6.83
N ALA A 125 -13.49 -20.99 6.97
CA ALA A 125 -13.92 -21.79 5.83
C ALA A 125 -14.93 -21.01 4.96
N GLY A 126 -14.70 -20.98 3.65
CA GLY A 126 -15.57 -20.27 2.70
C GLY A 126 -15.47 -18.73 2.74
N GLN A 127 -14.47 -18.15 3.41
CA GLN A 127 -14.33 -16.69 3.50
C GLN A 127 -14.10 -16.00 2.14
N PHE A 128 -13.28 -16.62 1.29
CA PHE A 128 -12.86 -16.08 -0.01
C PHE A 128 -12.84 -17.20 -1.05
N HIS A 129 -13.48 -16.95 -2.19
CA HIS A 129 -13.50 -17.84 -3.35
C HIS A 129 -12.68 -17.28 -4.51
N SER A 130 -12.44 -18.13 -5.50
CA SER A 130 -11.86 -17.76 -6.78
C SER A 130 -12.63 -16.59 -7.40
N ASN A 131 -11.91 -15.58 -7.89
CA ASN A 131 -12.48 -14.45 -8.62
C ASN A 131 -13.41 -13.52 -7.77
N ASP A 132 -13.47 -13.70 -6.45
CA ASP A 132 -14.24 -12.84 -5.56
C ASP A 132 -13.77 -11.38 -5.60
N SER A 133 -14.72 -10.44 -5.50
CA SER A 133 -14.39 -9.02 -5.29
C SER A 133 -14.41 -8.72 -3.80
N VAL A 134 -13.30 -8.24 -3.25
CA VAL A 134 -13.18 -7.94 -1.82
C VAL A 134 -12.85 -6.46 -1.65
N MET A 135 -13.51 -5.81 -0.70
CA MET A 135 -13.32 -4.41 -0.36
C MET A 135 -12.79 -4.27 1.06
N LEU A 136 -11.62 -3.67 1.23
CA LEU A 136 -11.14 -3.18 2.50
C LEU A 136 -11.88 -1.90 2.87
N ILE A 137 -12.29 -1.78 4.13
CA ILE A 137 -12.90 -0.58 4.70
C ILE A 137 -12.17 -0.28 6.02
N ILE A 138 -11.71 0.95 6.16
CA ILE A 138 -11.04 1.46 7.35
C ILE A 138 -11.79 2.68 7.86
N ASP A 139 -12.17 2.63 9.12
CA ASP A 139 -12.72 3.75 9.87
C ASP A 139 -11.64 4.26 10.84
N ARG A 140 -11.29 5.54 10.72
CA ARG A 140 -10.29 6.22 11.57
C ARG A 140 -10.93 6.96 12.74
N GLN A 141 -12.21 6.73 12.99
CA GLN A 141 -13.04 7.42 13.97
C GLN A 141 -13.24 8.92 13.65
N ASN A 142 -13.88 9.63 14.58
CA ASN A 142 -14.07 11.09 14.54
C ASN A 142 -14.84 11.63 13.33
N GLY A 143 -15.69 10.80 12.72
CA GLY A 143 -16.51 11.21 11.56
C GLY A 143 -15.69 11.44 10.29
N LEU A 144 -14.43 11.00 10.24
CA LEU A 144 -13.61 11.06 9.04
C LEU A 144 -14.20 10.15 7.95
N PRO A 145 -14.04 10.51 6.67
CA PRO A 145 -14.50 9.66 5.59
C PRO A 145 -13.80 8.29 5.63
N LEU A 146 -14.59 7.25 5.37
CA LEU A 146 -14.12 5.87 5.29
C LEU A 146 -13.08 5.75 4.18
N VAL A 147 -12.00 5.05 4.49
CA VAL A 147 -10.95 4.74 3.51
C VAL A 147 -11.25 3.34 2.97
N THR A 148 -11.31 3.22 1.65
CA THR A 148 -11.66 1.95 1.01
C THR A 148 -10.67 1.58 -0.08
N ALA A 149 -10.49 0.28 -0.28
CA ALA A 149 -9.71 -0.27 -1.40
C ALA A 149 -10.39 -1.55 -1.88
N LYS A 150 -10.49 -1.73 -3.20
CA LYS A 150 -11.11 -2.92 -3.80
C LYS A 150 -10.07 -3.74 -4.52
N ILE A 151 -10.08 -5.05 -4.27
CA ILE A 151 -9.25 -6.03 -4.95
C ILE A 151 -10.12 -7.15 -5.51
N LYS A 152 -9.52 -7.94 -6.42
CA LYS A 152 -10.13 -9.16 -6.94
C LYS A 152 -9.25 -10.35 -6.60
N MET A 153 -9.84 -11.40 -6.05
CA MET A 153 -9.13 -12.64 -5.74
C MET A 153 -8.67 -13.30 -7.04
N ILE A 154 -7.47 -13.90 -6.99
CA ILE A 154 -6.91 -14.61 -8.12
C ILE A 154 -7.83 -15.78 -8.49
N LYS A 155 -8.13 -15.89 -9.79
CA LYS A 155 -8.92 -16.99 -10.36
C LYS A 155 -8.16 -18.30 -10.24
N ASP A 156 -8.89 -19.37 -9.97
CA ASP A 156 -8.33 -20.73 -10.02
C ASP A 156 -7.73 -21.01 -11.40
N LEU A 157 -6.56 -21.62 -11.39
CA LEU A 157 -5.91 -22.13 -12.59
C LEU A 157 -6.69 -23.35 -13.07
N VAL A 158 -7.07 -23.34 -14.34
CA VAL A 158 -7.70 -24.48 -15.01
C VAL A 158 -6.65 -25.10 -15.92
N PHE A 159 -6.27 -26.35 -15.63
CA PHE A 159 -5.41 -27.11 -16.51
C PHE A 159 -6.25 -27.84 -17.56
N SER A 160 -6.04 -27.52 -18.83
CA SER A 160 -6.60 -28.31 -19.94
C SER A 160 -5.64 -29.44 -20.27
N ILE A 161 -6.02 -30.66 -19.92
CA ILE A 161 -5.28 -31.88 -20.29
C ILE A 161 -5.93 -32.45 -21.55
N PRO A 162 -5.17 -32.87 -22.57
CA PRO A 162 -5.73 -33.56 -23.73
C PRO A 162 -6.50 -34.81 -23.29
N ASP A 163 -7.68 -35.02 -23.87
CA ASP A 163 -8.45 -36.24 -23.65
C ASP A 163 -7.64 -37.45 -24.14
N THR A 164 -7.26 -38.32 -23.19
CA THR A 164 -6.51 -39.55 -23.44
C THR A 164 -7.40 -40.79 -23.53
N SER A 165 -8.72 -40.64 -23.28
CA SER A 165 -9.70 -41.72 -23.38
C SER A 165 -10.12 -42.01 -24.82
N GLN A 166 -10.01 -41.01 -25.69
CA GLN A 166 -10.12 -41.15 -27.14
C GLN A 166 -8.72 -41.45 -27.67
N ASN A 167 -8.43 -42.72 -28.03
CA ASN A 167 -7.23 -43.20 -28.74
C ASN A 167 -6.11 -42.16 -28.90
N ILE A 168 -5.00 -42.32 -28.17
CA ILE A 168 -3.78 -41.48 -28.24
C ILE A 168 -3.64 -40.91 -29.66
N LYS A 169 -4.00 -39.64 -29.85
CA LYS A 169 -3.74 -38.96 -31.11
C LYS A 169 -2.24 -38.77 -31.17
N VAL A 170 -1.56 -39.74 -31.77
CA VAL A 170 -0.14 -39.63 -32.08
C VAL A 170 -0.02 -38.40 -32.96
N LEU A 171 0.67 -37.38 -32.46
CA LEU A 171 1.05 -36.23 -33.26
C LEU A 171 2.07 -36.71 -34.28
N SER A 172 1.60 -37.04 -35.48
CA SER A 172 2.43 -37.55 -36.57
C SER A 172 2.71 -36.42 -37.54
N PHE A 173 3.98 -36.07 -37.71
CA PHE A 173 4.42 -35.09 -38.70
C PHE A 173 4.70 -35.80 -40.03
N VAL A 174 4.01 -35.38 -41.09
CA VAL A 174 4.25 -35.89 -42.44
C VAL A 174 5.13 -34.86 -43.17
N PRO A 175 6.32 -35.25 -43.66
CA PRO A 175 7.17 -34.37 -44.47
C PRO A 175 6.38 -33.76 -45.64
N ASP A 176 6.70 -32.52 -45.98
CA ASP A 176 6.11 -31.77 -47.10
C ASP A 176 4.59 -31.52 -47.01
N ASN A 177 3.98 -31.77 -45.84
CA ASN A 177 2.59 -31.39 -45.54
C ASN A 177 2.54 -30.28 -44.48
N ILE A 178 1.74 -29.25 -44.75
CA ILE A 178 1.42 -28.23 -43.75
C ILE A 178 0.43 -28.83 -42.75
N GLN A 179 0.84 -28.89 -41.49
CA GLN A 179 -0.04 -29.27 -40.40
C GLN A 179 -0.42 -28.03 -39.60
N SER A 180 -1.72 -27.79 -39.46
CA SER A 180 -2.26 -26.75 -38.60
C SER A 180 -2.67 -27.35 -37.27
N PHE A 181 -2.21 -26.74 -36.19
CA PHE A 181 -2.73 -26.98 -34.86
C PHE A 181 -3.14 -25.64 -34.25
N ALA A 182 -4.15 -25.70 -33.40
CA ALA A 182 -4.60 -24.57 -32.61
C ALA A 182 -4.66 -25.01 -31.15
N TRP A 183 -4.23 -24.13 -30.26
CA TRP A 183 -4.39 -24.35 -28.83
C TRP A 183 -5.83 -24.04 -28.43
N ALA A 184 -6.45 -24.94 -27.68
CA ALA A 184 -7.69 -24.61 -26.98
C ALA A 184 -7.33 -23.63 -25.86
N THR A 185 -7.50 -22.33 -26.12
CA THR A 185 -7.30 -21.31 -25.08
C THR A 185 -8.53 -21.29 -24.18
N SER A 186 -8.29 -21.23 -22.87
CA SER A 186 -9.24 -20.62 -21.94
C SER A 186 -8.59 -19.35 -21.40
N ASP A 187 -9.39 -18.42 -20.86
CA ASP A 187 -8.97 -17.07 -20.45
C ASP A 187 -7.77 -16.99 -19.46
N ALA A 188 -7.21 -18.12 -19.01
CA ALA A 188 -6.08 -18.19 -18.09
C ALA A 188 -5.15 -19.39 -18.37
N SER A 189 -4.60 -19.52 -19.58
CA SER A 189 -3.60 -20.54 -19.90
C SER A 189 -2.17 -20.09 -19.53
N LEU A 190 -1.51 -20.84 -18.63
CA LEU A 190 -0.08 -20.70 -18.32
C LEU A 190 0.70 -21.84 -19.00
N LEU A 191 1.73 -21.50 -19.78
CA LEU A 191 2.62 -22.46 -20.43
C LEU A 191 3.67 -22.94 -19.42
N VAL A 192 3.74 -24.24 -19.16
CA VAL A 192 4.88 -24.87 -18.48
C VAL A 192 5.54 -25.81 -19.48
N LEU A 193 6.72 -25.42 -19.97
CA LEU A 193 7.60 -26.30 -20.73
C LEU A 193 8.48 -27.04 -19.72
N ILE A 194 8.42 -28.37 -19.72
CA ILE A 194 9.40 -29.25 -19.06
C ILE A 194 10.27 -29.84 -20.17
#